data_AF-A0A7C1EIM8-F1
#
_entry.id   AF-A0A7C1EIM8-F1
#
_cell.length_a   1.000
_cell.length_b   1.000
_cell.length_c   1.000
_cell.angle_alpha   90.00
_cell.angle_beta   90.00
_cell.angle_gamma   90.00
#
_symmetry.space_group_name_H-M   'P 1'
#
loop_
_entity.id
_entity.type
_entity.pdbx_description
1 polymer ?
#
loop_
_entity_poly.entity_id
_entity_poly.type
_entity_poly.pdbx_seq_one_letter_code
_entity_poly.pdbx_strand_id
1 'polypeptide(L)'
;MEHFLKVSLQKLHSSLQTHMPPSPYRDMFSWAISPQSPVQQTWLQAMGVFQLIKLTETLLDGLVNDSEWEHLLPYAARLNAYLTYEVVSDNLAIGLAHYMPEDQTHELRREILRVFNRAMIARLRGDPRPAAELLSPLRAITRPISVFQQSLNRDTQISCAQAYLKYHANGLTLDDLEYQAWPALVANIEACASLVQAMDAFHCGPVFKDGLIARYQAVNHLLEQDHLTREQMAQIGADSILVMPVLVYYTAVLGEILRPRRGLRSLAENGALAGVMRDAALLVRLLNDLGTPLVMLSPTEQEVLVDMLIVYYQTNPSDMRTLSDVLIGIDDMSLLTRIRKDLEFNEFNVALYGTLDIQPVPKAIKAFGRNLVYFTQLYHHRYACLREDLDAISRALNDDRIGALALRFVGFHEYLYNSPFNTTVGEYAI
;
A
#
# COMPACT_ATOMS: atom_id res chain seq x y z
N MET A 1 -21.07 0.24 9.71
CA MET A 1 -19.94 -0.49 10.32
C MET A 1 -20.22 -1.95 10.69
N GLU A 2 -21.09 -2.30 11.66
CA GLU A 2 -21.24 -3.70 12.13
C GLU A 2 -21.65 -4.69 11.02
N HIS A 3 -22.63 -4.31 10.18
CA HIS A 3 -23.05 -5.13 9.05
C HIS A 3 -21.92 -5.34 8.02
N PHE A 4 -21.17 -4.29 7.69
CA PHE A 4 -20.05 -4.34 6.76
C PHE A 4 -18.91 -5.22 7.31
N LEU A 5 -18.60 -5.11 8.61
CA LEU A 5 -17.64 -5.99 9.27
C LEU A 5 -18.06 -7.45 9.10
N LYS A 6 -19.31 -7.79 9.40
CA LYS A 6 -19.82 -9.16 9.25
C LYS A 6 -19.65 -9.70 7.83
N VAL A 7 -20.03 -8.93 6.80
CA VAL A 7 -19.89 -9.36 5.40
C VAL A 7 -18.42 -9.50 5.01
N SER A 8 -17.55 -8.59 5.47
CA SER A 8 -16.11 -8.64 5.22
C SER A 8 -15.47 -9.87 5.85
N LEU A 9 -15.81 -10.20 7.10
CA LEU A 9 -15.29 -11.39 7.78
C LEU A 9 -15.76 -12.69 7.14
N GLN A 10 -17.03 -12.75 6.71
CA GLN A 10 -17.54 -13.91 5.96
C GLN A 10 -16.77 -14.11 4.65
N LYS A 11 -16.52 -13.02 3.91
CA LYS A 11 -15.78 -13.09 2.65
C LYS A 11 -14.31 -13.46 2.87
N LEU A 12 -13.67 -12.87 3.88
CA LEU A 12 -12.28 -13.19 4.25
C LEU A 12 -12.14 -14.65 4.69
N HIS A 13 -13.06 -15.16 5.52
CA HIS A 13 -13.07 -16.57 5.91
C HIS A 13 -13.22 -17.52 4.71
N SER A 14 -14.18 -17.26 3.83
CA SER A 14 -14.35 -18.04 2.59
C SER A 14 -13.09 -17.99 1.70
N SER A 15 -12.47 -16.80 1.60
CA SER A 15 -11.23 -16.60 0.86
C SER A 15 -10.08 -17.43 1.45
N LEU A 16 -9.92 -17.45 2.79
CA LEU A 16 -8.87 -18.22 3.46
C LEU A 16 -9.03 -19.72 3.16
N GLN A 17 -10.24 -20.25 3.28
CA GLN A 17 -10.52 -21.66 3.04
C GLN A 17 -10.28 -22.07 1.57
N THR A 18 -10.53 -21.14 0.64
CA THR A 18 -10.41 -21.40 -0.81
C THR A 18 -8.97 -21.23 -1.31
N HIS A 19 -8.28 -20.17 -0.87
CA HIS A 19 -7.06 -19.68 -1.50
C HIS A 19 -5.79 -19.94 -0.69
N MET A 20 -5.89 -20.02 0.65
CA MET A 20 -4.73 -20.30 1.49
C MET A 20 -4.55 -21.82 1.62
N PRO A 21 -3.37 -22.36 1.25
CA PRO A 21 -3.06 -23.77 1.44
C PRO A 21 -3.21 -24.18 2.92
N PRO A 22 -3.62 -25.43 3.22
CA PRO A 22 -3.66 -25.94 4.58
C PRO A 22 -2.33 -25.77 5.30
N SER A 23 -2.35 -25.04 6.41
CA SER A 23 -1.18 -24.78 7.26
C SER A 23 -1.63 -24.35 8.66
N PRO A 24 -0.76 -24.50 9.67
CA PRO A 24 -0.99 -23.93 11.00
C PRO A 24 -1.32 -22.42 10.98
N TYR A 25 -0.66 -21.68 10.09
CA TYR A 25 -0.90 -20.25 9.92
C TYR A 25 -2.32 -19.94 9.43
N ARG A 26 -2.84 -20.73 8.46
CA ARG A 26 -4.22 -20.58 7.99
C ARG A 26 -5.22 -20.84 9.12
N ASP A 27 -4.97 -21.88 9.91
CA ASP A 27 -5.86 -22.29 10.99
C ASP A 27 -5.86 -21.23 12.11
N MET A 28 -4.70 -20.67 12.43
CA MET A 28 -4.58 -19.52 13.33
C MET A 28 -5.32 -18.30 12.78
N PHE A 29 -5.12 -17.92 11.52
CA PHE A 29 -5.80 -16.78 10.90
C PHE A 29 -7.31 -16.97 10.96
N SER A 30 -7.79 -18.15 10.56
CA SER A 30 -9.21 -18.50 10.55
C SER A 30 -9.82 -18.45 11.96
N TRP A 31 -9.09 -18.92 12.97
CA TRP A 31 -9.50 -18.78 14.37
C TRP A 31 -9.52 -17.31 14.79
N ALA A 32 -8.47 -16.54 14.49
CA ALA A 32 -8.33 -15.17 14.93
C ALA A 32 -9.43 -14.26 14.38
N ILE A 33 -9.96 -14.50 13.17
CA ILE A 33 -11.10 -13.75 12.64
C ILE A 33 -12.47 -14.27 13.10
N SER A 34 -12.53 -15.41 13.80
CA SER A 34 -13.78 -15.98 14.27
C SER A 34 -14.39 -15.18 15.44
N PRO A 35 -15.73 -15.07 15.54
CA PRO A 35 -16.39 -14.47 16.70
C PRO A 35 -16.10 -15.15 18.04
N GLN A 36 -15.59 -16.38 18.02
CA GLN A 36 -15.23 -17.11 19.25
C GLN A 36 -13.81 -16.77 19.75
N SER A 37 -12.99 -16.06 18.97
CA SER A 37 -11.63 -15.75 19.37
C SER A 37 -11.58 -14.54 20.30
N PRO A 38 -10.94 -14.67 21.49
CA PRO A 38 -10.79 -13.56 22.42
C PRO A 38 -9.84 -12.47 21.89
N VAL A 39 -9.05 -12.76 20.86
CA VAL A 39 -8.11 -11.80 20.24
C VAL A 39 -8.64 -11.22 18.93
N GLN A 40 -9.90 -11.46 18.57
CA GLN A 40 -10.46 -11.07 17.28
C GLN A 40 -10.26 -9.58 16.97
N GLN A 41 -10.65 -8.70 17.89
CA GLN A 41 -10.53 -7.25 17.71
C GLN A 41 -9.06 -6.84 17.48
N THR A 42 -8.16 -7.34 18.32
CA THR A 42 -6.72 -7.09 18.23
C THR A 42 -6.13 -7.57 16.91
N TRP A 43 -6.52 -8.77 16.45
CA TRP A 43 -6.08 -9.33 15.18
C TRP A 43 -6.59 -8.52 13.98
N LEU A 44 -7.88 -8.17 13.98
CA LEU A 44 -8.49 -7.38 12.90
C LEU A 44 -7.88 -5.98 12.78
N GLN A 45 -7.49 -5.38 13.91
CA GLN A 45 -6.74 -4.13 13.94
C GLN A 45 -5.33 -4.31 13.38
N ALA A 46 -4.60 -5.36 13.78
CA ALA A 46 -3.23 -5.63 13.31
C ALA A 46 -3.14 -5.96 11.82
N MET A 47 -4.21 -6.56 11.26
CA MET A 47 -4.32 -6.90 9.84
C MET A 47 -4.97 -5.77 9.00
N GLY A 48 -5.25 -4.61 9.60
CA GLY A 48 -5.79 -3.45 8.87
C GLY A 48 -7.26 -3.59 8.42
N VAL A 49 -8.01 -4.58 8.91
CA VAL A 49 -9.38 -4.86 8.43
C VAL A 49 -10.34 -3.73 8.80
N PHE A 50 -10.21 -3.16 10.00
CA PHE A 50 -11.03 -2.02 10.40
C PHE A 50 -10.71 -0.77 9.59
N GLN A 51 -9.44 -0.55 9.31
CA GLN A 51 -8.95 0.53 8.45
C GLN A 51 -9.53 0.35 7.04
N LEU A 52 -9.53 -0.85 6.47
CA LEU A 52 -10.09 -1.07 5.13
C LEU A 52 -11.59 -0.75 5.06
N ILE A 53 -12.34 -1.15 6.08
CA ILE A 53 -13.77 -0.85 6.20
C ILE A 53 -13.98 0.66 6.34
N LYS A 54 -13.27 1.32 7.26
CA LYS A 54 -13.36 2.76 7.49
C LYS A 54 -13.00 3.57 6.24
N LEU A 55 -11.97 3.14 5.50
CA LEU A 55 -11.60 3.76 4.23
C LEU A 55 -12.79 3.70 3.28
N THR A 56 -13.33 2.51 3.06
CA THR A 56 -14.44 2.30 2.15
C THR A 56 -15.69 3.09 2.54
N GLU A 57 -16.06 3.10 3.82
CA GLU A 57 -17.17 3.90 4.35
C GLU A 57 -16.93 5.39 4.08
N THR A 58 -15.74 5.91 4.41
CA THR A 58 -15.40 7.34 4.23
C THR A 58 -15.42 7.76 2.76
N LEU A 59 -14.87 6.93 1.86
CA LEU A 59 -14.81 7.25 0.44
C LEU A 59 -16.20 7.34 -0.20
N LEU A 60 -17.08 6.41 0.17
CA LEU A 60 -18.38 6.23 -0.48
C LEU A 60 -19.53 6.95 0.24
N ASP A 61 -19.29 7.54 1.42
CA ASP A 61 -20.30 8.23 2.21
C ASP A 61 -21.05 9.33 1.42
N GLY A 62 -22.36 9.22 1.28
CA GLY A 62 -23.16 10.14 0.48
C GLY A 62 -22.99 10.03 -1.05
N LEU A 63 -22.13 9.13 -1.57
CA LEU A 63 -22.11 8.77 -3.01
C LEU A 63 -23.09 7.62 -3.32
N VAL A 64 -23.44 6.85 -2.30
CA VAL A 64 -24.41 5.76 -2.34
C VAL A 64 -25.47 5.97 -1.27
N ASN A 65 -26.71 5.63 -1.59
CA ASN A 65 -27.81 5.60 -0.61
C ASN A 65 -27.87 4.25 0.13
N ASP A 66 -28.78 4.13 1.11
CA ASP A 66 -28.89 2.94 1.96
C ASP A 66 -29.16 1.65 1.17
N SER A 67 -29.96 1.68 0.10
CA SER A 67 -30.23 0.50 -0.72
C SER A 67 -29.05 0.15 -1.65
N GLU A 68 -28.31 1.15 -2.12
CA GLU A 68 -27.08 0.98 -2.89
C GLU A 68 -25.96 0.37 -2.04
N TRP A 69 -25.90 0.70 -0.74
CA TRP A 69 -24.95 0.09 0.20
C TRP A 69 -25.09 -1.44 0.23
N GLU A 70 -26.30 -1.97 0.35
CA GLU A 70 -26.54 -3.43 0.37
C GLU A 70 -25.98 -4.13 -0.88
N HIS A 71 -26.09 -3.48 -2.06
CA HIS A 71 -25.59 -4.00 -3.32
C HIS A 71 -24.07 -3.85 -3.46
N LEU A 72 -23.48 -2.82 -2.86
CA LEU A 72 -22.03 -2.55 -2.90
C LEU A 72 -21.24 -3.47 -1.96
N LEU A 73 -21.80 -3.81 -0.80
CA LEU A 73 -21.09 -4.56 0.26
C LEU A 73 -20.40 -5.86 -0.22
N PRO A 74 -21.02 -6.71 -1.05
CA PRO A 74 -20.36 -7.91 -1.58
C PRO A 74 -19.11 -7.60 -2.42
N TYR A 75 -19.11 -6.49 -3.16
CA TYR A 75 -17.96 -6.04 -3.96
C TYR A 75 -16.86 -5.49 -3.07
N ALA A 76 -17.21 -4.64 -2.10
CA ALA A 76 -16.26 -4.08 -1.15
C ALA A 76 -15.58 -5.17 -0.30
N ALA A 77 -16.37 -6.14 0.19
CA ALA A 77 -15.84 -7.27 0.95
C ALA A 77 -14.87 -8.14 0.14
N ARG A 78 -15.08 -8.29 -1.18
CA ARG A 78 -14.16 -9.03 -2.05
C ARG A 78 -12.82 -8.30 -2.20
N LEU A 79 -12.85 -6.99 -2.42
CA LEU A 79 -11.65 -6.17 -2.50
C LEU A 79 -10.90 -6.18 -1.16
N ASN A 80 -11.59 -5.94 -0.04
CA ASN A 80 -10.98 -5.93 1.29
C ASN A 80 -10.33 -7.27 1.66
N ALA A 81 -10.91 -8.39 1.25
CA ALA A 81 -10.30 -9.70 1.47
C ALA A 81 -8.96 -9.84 0.74
N TYR A 82 -8.86 -9.36 -0.50
CA TYR A 82 -7.59 -9.31 -1.25
C TYR A 82 -6.59 -8.36 -0.58
N LEU A 83 -7.00 -7.12 -0.27
CA LEU A 83 -6.13 -6.12 0.37
C LEU A 83 -5.57 -6.60 1.73
N THR A 84 -6.31 -7.44 2.45
CA THR A 84 -5.82 -8.07 3.70
C THR A 84 -4.58 -8.96 3.46
N TYR A 85 -4.43 -9.58 2.28
CA TYR A 85 -3.26 -10.39 1.95
C TYR A 85 -2.09 -9.56 1.39
N GLU A 86 -2.34 -8.37 0.87
CA GLU A 86 -1.29 -7.47 0.36
C GLU A 86 -0.34 -7.00 1.48
N VAL A 87 -0.87 -6.86 2.70
CA VAL A 87 -0.09 -6.60 3.92
C VAL A 87 1.13 -7.55 4.03
N VAL A 88 1.01 -8.80 3.58
CA VAL A 88 2.11 -9.76 3.67
C VAL A 88 3.25 -9.45 2.69
N SER A 89 2.94 -9.09 1.44
CA SER A 89 3.96 -8.69 0.48
C SER A 89 4.59 -7.35 0.83
N ASP A 90 3.81 -6.42 1.37
CA ASP A 90 4.32 -5.10 1.76
C ASP A 90 5.22 -5.20 3.00
N ASN A 91 4.84 -6.03 3.99
CA ASN A 91 5.69 -6.39 5.13
C ASN A 91 7.04 -6.98 4.70
N LEU A 92 7.06 -7.87 3.70
CA LEU A 92 8.31 -8.43 3.19
C LEU A 92 9.24 -7.38 2.56
N ALA A 93 8.69 -6.24 2.09
CA ALA A 93 9.43 -5.15 1.46
C ALA A 93 10.06 -4.16 2.47
N ILE A 94 9.65 -4.22 3.74
CA ILE A 94 10.22 -3.37 4.81
C ILE A 94 11.74 -3.60 4.90
N GLY A 95 12.53 -2.54 4.94
CA GLY A 95 13.98 -2.67 5.02
C GLY A 95 14.69 -3.07 3.74
N LEU A 96 14.02 -3.00 2.58
CA LEU A 96 14.61 -3.34 1.28
C LEU A 96 15.04 -2.13 0.44
N ALA A 97 14.83 -0.90 0.92
CA ALA A 97 15.19 0.30 0.17
C ALA A 97 16.70 0.46 -0.01
N HIS A 98 17.45 0.21 1.06
CA HIS A 98 18.91 0.22 1.07
C HIS A 98 19.47 -1.04 1.71
N TYR A 99 20.64 -1.48 1.22
CA TYR A 99 21.32 -2.63 1.79
C TYR A 99 21.81 -2.34 3.21
N MET A 100 21.42 -3.19 4.17
CA MET A 100 21.87 -3.12 5.55
C MET A 100 22.68 -4.38 5.88
N PRO A 101 23.99 -4.28 6.19
CA PRO A 101 24.84 -5.46 6.47
C PRO A 101 24.34 -6.37 7.60
N GLU A 102 23.63 -5.79 8.57
CA GLU A 102 23.05 -6.50 9.73
C GLU A 102 21.84 -7.37 9.33
N ASP A 103 21.14 -7.03 8.24
CA ASP A 103 19.99 -7.77 7.75
C ASP A 103 20.42 -8.91 6.83
N GLN A 104 20.63 -10.08 7.45
CA GLN A 104 21.00 -11.32 6.77
C GLN A 104 19.89 -11.85 5.84
N THR A 105 18.66 -11.34 5.94
CA THR A 105 17.53 -11.77 5.12
C THR A 105 17.28 -10.91 3.89
N HIS A 106 17.98 -9.77 3.76
CA HIS A 106 17.72 -8.74 2.75
C HIS A 106 17.65 -9.30 1.32
N GLU A 107 18.70 -9.96 0.85
CA GLU A 107 18.75 -10.52 -0.52
C GLU A 107 17.70 -11.61 -0.74
N LEU A 108 17.45 -12.43 0.29
CA LEU A 108 16.46 -13.50 0.22
C LEU A 108 15.04 -12.94 0.08
N ARG A 109 14.71 -11.88 0.81
CA ARG A 109 13.42 -11.19 0.71
C ARG A 109 13.24 -10.48 -0.63
N ARG A 110 14.31 -9.87 -1.18
CA ARG A 110 14.31 -9.33 -2.56
C ARG A 110 14.02 -10.42 -3.58
N GLU A 111 14.66 -11.59 -3.47
CA GLU A 111 14.41 -12.72 -4.37
C GLU A 111 12.96 -13.24 -4.25
N ILE A 112 12.47 -13.43 -3.03
CA ILE A 112 11.08 -13.87 -2.77
C ILE A 112 10.10 -12.92 -3.43
N LEU A 113 10.24 -11.60 -3.23
CA LEU A 113 9.36 -10.60 -3.83
C LEU A 113 9.44 -10.58 -5.35
N ARG A 114 10.64 -10.68 -5.94
CA ARG A 114 10.79 -10.73 -7.41
C ARG A 114 10.05 -11.91 -8.02
N VAL A 115 10.20 -13.10 -7.45
CA VAL A 115 9.53 -14.31 -7.94
C VAL A 115 8.03 -14.24 -7.68
N PHE A 116 7.61 -13.77 -6.50
CA PHE A 116 6.19 -13.54 -6.17
C PHE A 116 5.52 -12.59 -7.17
N ASN A 117 6.12 -11.43 -7.42
CA ASN A 117 5.61 -10.44 -8.36
C ASN A 117 5.53 -11.01 -9.79
N ARG A 118 6.53 -11.78 -10.23
CA ARG A 118 6.49 -12.45 -11.55
C ARG A 118 5.36 -13.49 -11.63
N ALA A 119 5.17 -14.29 -10.59
CA ALA A 119 4.08 -15.27 -10.51
C ALA A 119 2.70 -14.59 -10.50
N MET A 120 2.55 -13.51 -9.73
CA MET A 120 1.35 -12.67 -9.72
C MET A 120 1.05 -12.11 -11.10
N ILE A 121 2.02 -11.46 -11.76
CA ILE A 121 1.85 -10.94 -13.13
C ILE A 121 1.48 -12.05 -14.12
N ALA A 122 2.14 -13.22 -14.03
CA ALA A 122 1.80 -14.36 -14.89
C ALA A 122 0.35 -14.82 -14.68
N ARG A 123 -0.08 -14.96 -13.42
CA ARG A 123 -1.44 -15.33 -13.06
C ARG A 123 -2.45 -14.31 -13.58
N LEU A 124 -2.19 -13.01 -13.38
CA LEU A 124 -3.04 -11.92 -13.88
C LEU A 124 -3.12 -11.90 -15.40
N ARG A 125 -2.04 -12.26 -16.11
CA ARG A 125 -2.02 -12.40 -17.58
C ARG A 125 -2.72 -13.66 -18.09
N GLY A 126 -3.25 -14.51 -17.20
CA GLY A 126 -4.06 -15.68 -17.55
C GLY A 126 -3.31 -17.00 -17.52
N ASP A 127 -2.14 -17.09 -16.85
CA ASP A 127 -1.51 -18.37 -16.59
C ASP A 127 -2.49 -19.30 -15.83
N PRO A 128 -2.79 -20.50 -16.35
CA PRO A 128 -3.78 -21.38 -15.76
C PRO A 128 -3.25 -22.13 -14.53
N ARG A 129 -1.92 -22.14 -14.30
CA ARG A 129 -1.32 -22.86 -13.17
C ARG A 129 -1.73 -22.22 -11.84
N PRO A 130 -2.06 -23.02 -10.81
CA PRO A 130 -2.29 -22.49 -9.47
C PRO A 130 -1.06 -21.77 -8.92
N ALA A 131 -1.27 -20.75 -8.10
CA ALA A 131 -0.21 -19.98 -7.44
C ALA A 131 0.72 -20.86 -6.60
N ALA A 132 0.20 -21.92 -5.98
CA ALA A 132 1.01 -22.91 -5.25
C ALA A 132 2.06 -23.59 -6.15
N GLU A 133 1.74 -23.81 -7.42
CA GLU A 133 2.68 -24.36 -8.40
C GLU A 133 3.68 -23.30 -8.86
N LEU A 134 3.20 -22.09 -9.20
CA LEU A 134 4.03 -20.95 -9.61
C LEU A 134 5.05 -20.55 -8.54
N LEU A 135 4.67 -20.63 -7.26
CA LEU A 135 5.50 -20.31 -6.11
C LEU A 135 6.21 -21.53 -5.51
N SER A 136 6.17 -22.69 -6.15
CA SER A 136 6.86 -23.89 -5.65
C SER A 136 8.35 -23.68 -5.38
N PRO A 137 9.12 -22.89 -6.17
CA PRO A 137 10.53 -22.60 -5.86
C PRO A 137 10.71 -21.82 -4.56
N LEU A 138 9.71 -21.02 -4.16
CA LEU A 138 9.80 -20.17 -2.98
C LEU A 138 9.63 -20.93 -1.66
N ARG A 139 9.03 -22.12 -1.68
CA ARG A 139 8.61 -22.83 -0.46
C ARG A 139 9.74 -23.09 0.53
N ALA A 140 10.95 -23.37 0.03
CA ALA A 140 12.12 -23.60 0.88
C ALA A 140 12.72 -22.28 1.37
N ILE A 141 12.82 -21.28 0.49
CA ILE A 141 13.50 -20.02 0.78
C ILE A 141 12.67 -19.05 1.64
N THR A 142 11.36 -19.26 1.75
CA THR A 142 10.52 -18.51 2.71
C THR A 142 10.65 -18.99 4.15
N ARG A 143 11.18 -20.21 4.40
CA ARG A 143 11.28 -20.78 5.76
C ARG A 143 12.12 -19.99 6.75
N PRO A 144 13.25 -19.36 6.38
CA PRO A 144 13.99 -18.52 7.33
C PRO A 144 13.37 -17.13 7.53
N ILE A 145 12.31 -16.79 6.78
CA ILE A 145 11.69 -15.46 6.85
C ILE A 145 10.53 -15.50 7.85
N SER A 146 10.72 -14.83 8.98
CA SER A 146 9.67 -14.62 9.98
C SER A 146 8.64 -13.63 9.47
N VAL A 147 7.37 -14.04 9.35
CA VAL A 147 6.28 -13.10 9.00
C VAL A 147 5.97 -12.12 10.13
N PHE A 148 6.34 -12.45 11.37
CA PHE A 148 6.12 -11.60 12.53
C PHE A 148 7.17 -10.51 12.64
N GLN A 149 8.45 -10.83 12.43
CA GLN A 149 9.54 -9.85 12.48
C GLN A 149 9.43 -8.81 11.36
N GLN A 150 8.92 -9.22 10.19
CA GLN A 150 8.73 -8.33 9.05
C GLN A 150 7.41 -7.55 9.11
N SER A 151 6.73 -7.50 10.26
CA SER A 151 5.48 -6.74 10.42
C SER A 151 5.68 -5.50 11.28
N LEU A 152 5.04 -4.39 10.88
CA LEU A 152 4.86 -3.22 11.74
C LEU A 152 4.12 -3.54 13.05
N ASN A 153 3.33 -4.62 13.08
CA ASN A 153 2.55 -5.08 14.23
C ASN A 153 3.15 -6.34 14.90
N ARG A 154 4.48 -6.48 14.89
CA ARG A 154 5.22 -7.66 15.40
C ARG A 154 4.69 -8.18 16.74
N ASP A 155 4.68 -7.34 17.77
CA ASP A 155 4.34 -7.75 19.14
C ASP A 155 2.88 -8.22 19.23
N THR A 156 2.00 -7.56 18.49
CA THR A 156 0.58 -7.91 18.41
C THR A 156 0.39 -9.27 17.71
N GLN A 157 1.10 -9.52 16.62
CA GLN A 157 1.05 -10.81 15.93
C GLN A 157 1.57 -11.95 16.81
N ILE A 158 2.70 -11.75 17.51
CA ILE A 158 3.26 -12.73 18.45
C ILE A 158 2.26 -13.02 19.58
N SER A 159 1.66 -11.98 20.17
CA SER A 159 0.67 -12.12 21.24
C SER A 159 -0.55 -12.92 20.79
N CYS A 160 -1.06 -12.65 19.58
CA CYS A 160 -2.18 -13.41 19.00
C CYS A 160 -1.82 -14.88 18.72
N ALA A 161 -0.60 -15.13 18.21
CA ALA A 161 -0.11 -16.48 17.96
C ALA A 161 0.03 -17.28 19.26
N GLN A 162 0.57 -16.68 20.33
CA GLN A 162 0.66 -17.30 21.64
C GLN A 162 -0.73 -17.63 22.22
N ALA A 163 -1.71 -16.74 22.04
CA ALA A 163 -3.08 -17.00 22.45
C ALA A 163 -3.71 -18.19 21.71
N TYR A 164 -3.46 -18.30 20.39
CA TYR A 164 -3.89 -19.44 19.58
C TYR A 164 -3.30 -20.77 20.08
N LEU A 165 -1.98 -20.81 20.31
CA LEU A 165 -1.28 -22.01 20.80
C LEU A 165 -1.82 -22.46 22.16
N LYS A 166 -2.08 -21.51 23.07
CA LYS A 166 -2.69 -21.79 24.38
C LYS A 166 -4.12 -22.33 24.26
N TYR A 167 -4.89 -21.84 23.30
CA TYR A 167 -6.27 -22.26 23.09
C TYR A 167 -6.38 -23.65 22.48
N HIS A 168 -5.50 -24.00 21.54
CA HIS A 168 -5.65 -25.23 20.73
C HIS A 168 -4.83 -26.44 21.19
N ALA A 169 -3.92 -26.31 22.17
CA ALA A 169 -3.18 -27.41 22.83
C ALA A 169 -2.83 -28.60 21.91
N ASN A 170 -2.35 -28.32 20.70
CA ASN A 170 -2.19 -29.28 19.61
C ASN A 170 -0.72 -29.64 19.33
N GLY A 171 0.19 -29.26 20.23
CA GLY A 171 1.62 -29.53 20.10
C GLY A 171 2.37 -28.64 19.10
N LEU A 172 1.71 -27.64 18.51
CA LEU A 172 2.36 -26.63 17.67
C LEU A 172 3.23 -25.69 18.51
N THR A 173 4.25 -25.14 17.86
CA THR A 173 5.15 -24.12 18.39
C THR A 173 4.91 -22.76 17.74
N LEU A 174 5.57 -21.72 18.25
CA LEU A 174 5.51 -20.40 17.62
C LEU A 174 6.14 -20.42 16.22
N ASP A 175 7.24 -21.16 16.05
CA ASP A 175 7.95 -21.30 14.77
C ASP A 175 7.05 -21.90 13.69
N ASP A 176 6.16 -22.85 14.05
CA ASP A 176 5.20 -23.45 13.12
C ASP A 176 4.22 -22.43 12.53
N LEU A 177 4.05 -21.27 13.19
CA LEU A 177 3.19 -20.17 12.76
C LEU A 177 4.02 -19.03 12.13
N GLU A 178 5.17 -18.70 12.72
CA GLU A 178 6.01 -17.56 12.36
C GLU A 178 6.66 -17.68 10.99
N TYR A 179 7.05 -18.90 10.58
CA TYR A 179 7.81 -19.13 9.34
C TYR A 179 6.92 -19.63 8.19
N GLN A 180 5.73 -19.04 8.07
CA GLN A 180 4.66 -19.44 7.14
C GLN A 180 4.33 -18.36 6.10
N ALA A 181 5.32 -17.65 5.57
CA ALA A 181 5.10 -16.65 4.51
C ALA A 181 4.51 -17.26 3.23
N TRP A 182 4.96 -18.45 2.83
CA TRP A 182 4.54 -19.10 1.59
C TRP A 182 3.01 -19.29 1.43
N PRO A 183 2.27 -19.90 2.39
CA PRO A 183 0.82 -20.05 2.23
C PRO A 183 0.09 -18.72 2.10
N ALA A 184 0.56 -17.66 2.76
CA ALA A 184 -0.02 -16.33 2.65
C ALA A 184 0.24 -15.68 1.28
N LEU A 185 1.45 -15.83 0.72
CA LEU A 185 1.76 -15.38 -0.64
C LEU A 185 0.93 -16.12 -1.71
N VAL A 186 0.67 -17.43 -1.52
CA VAL A 186 -0.23 -18.18 -2.40
C VAL A 186 -1.65 -17.62 -2.32
N ALA A 187 -2.16 -17.39 -1.10
CA ALA A 187 -3.49 -16.84 -0.89
C ALA A 187 -3.65 -15.46 -1.53
N ASN A 188 -2.61 -14.63 -1.45
CA ASN A 188 -2.57 -13.32 -2.08
C ASN A 188 -2.78 -13.43 -3.61
N ILE A 189 -1.96 -14.22 -4.32
CA ILE A 189 -2.09 -14.39 -5.78
C ILE A 189 -3.47 -14.89 -6.18
N GLU A 190 -4.00 -15.92 -5.50
CA GLU A 190 -5.30 -16.49 -5.88
C GLU A 190 -6.47 -15.56 -5.53
N ALA A 191 -6.40 -14.81 -4.43
CA ALA A 191 -7.41 -13.81 -4.10
C ALA A 191 -7.42 -12.67 -5.14
N CYS A 192 -6.24 -12.20 -5.57
CA CYS A 192 -6.09 -11.20 -6.61
C CYS A 192 -6.61 -11.70 -7.97
N ALA A 193 -6.26 -12.93 -8.35
CA ALA A 193 -6.74 -13.56 -9.58
C ALA A 193 -8.27 -13.73 -9.57
N SER A 194 -8.86 -14.16 -8.44
CA SER A 194 -10.31 -14.27 -8.30
C SER A 194 -11.01 -12.89 -8.36
N LEU A 195 -10.37 -11.85 -7.84
CA LEU A 195 -10.86 -10.48 -7.93
C LEU A 195 -10.87 -9.98 -9.39
N VAL A 196 -9.81 -10.24 -10.15
CA VAL A 196 -9.74 -9.90 -11.58
C VAL A 196 -10.78 -10.67 -12.40
N GLN A 197 -10.94 -11.98 -12.16
CA GLN A 197 -11.98 -12.78 -12.83
C GLN A 197 -13.39 -12.23 -12.56
N ALA A 198 -13.65 -11.77 -11.32
CA ALA A 198 -14.92 -11.14 -10.99
C ALA A 198 -15.17 -9.80 -11.72
N MET A 199 -14.11 -9.20 -12.29
CA MET A 199 -14.14 -7.96 -13.07
C MET A 199 -14.18 -8.20 -14.58
N ASP A 200 -14.12 -9.44 -15.07
CA ASP A 200 -14.03 -9.75 -16.51
C ASP A 200 -15.22 -9.20 -17.32
N ALA A 201 -16.41 -9.12 -16.70
CA ALA A 201 -17.61 -8.60 -17.35
C ALA A 201 -17.71 -7.06 -17.36
N PHE A 202 -16.81 -6.36 -16.66
CA PHE A 202 -16.84 -4.91 -16.51
C PHE A 202 -16.06 -4.24 -17.64
N HIS A 203 -16.56 -3.10 -18.12
CA HIS A 203 -15.85 -2.25 -19.07
C HIS A 203 -14.55 -1.68 -18.48
N CYS A 204 -14.53 -1.40 -17.18
CA CYS A 204 -13.32 -0.98 -16.45
C CYS A 204 -12.37 -2.15 -16.11
N GLY A 205 -12.77 -3.41 -16.35
CA GLY A 205 -12.00 -4.61 -16.00
C GLY A 205 -10.56 -4.62 -16.55
N PRO A 206 -10.32 -4.29 -17.84
CA PRO A 206 -8.96 -4.19 -18.39
C PRO A 206 -8.10 -3.15 -17.67
N VAL A 207 -8.64 -1.96 -17.40
CA VAL A 207 -7.93 -0.87 -16.70
C VAL A 207 -7.55 -1.30 -15.28
N PHE A 208 -8.44 -2.00 -14.58
CA PHE A 208 -8.19 -2.54 -13.25
C PHE A 208 -7.06 -3.57 -13.26
N LYS A 209 -7.13 -4.54 -14.17
CA LYS A 209 -6.11 -5.59 -14.34
C LYS A 209 -4.75 -5.01 -14.72
N ASP A 210 -4.70 -4.04 -15.62
CA ASP A 210 -3.46 -3.39 -16.04
C ASP A 210 -2.84 -2.60 -14.88
N GLY A 211 -3.66 -1.93 -14.05
CA GLY A 211 -3.19 -1.26 -12.84
C GLY A 211 -2.56 -2.23 -11.83
N LEU A 212 -3.18 -3.40 -11.61
CA LEU A 212 -2.60 -4.45 -10.76
C LEU A 212 -1.28 -4.98 -11.32
N ILE A 213 -1.21 -5.23 -12.63
CA ILE A 213 0.03 -5.67 -13.27
C ILE A 213 1.13 -4.60 -13.12
N ALA A 214 0.80 -3.33 -13.36
CA ALA A 214 1.73 -2.22 -13.20
C ALA A 214 2.29 -2.15 -11.78
N ARG A 215 1.47 -2.40 -10.76
CA ARG A 215 1.91 -2.49 -9.35
C ARG A 215 3.05 -3.47 -9.14
N TYR A 216 2.85 -4.74 -9.49
CA TYR A 216 3.88 -5.74 -9.24
C TYR A 216 5.11 -5.55 -10.15
N GLN A 217 4.95 -4.95 -11.33
CA GLN A 217 6.07 -4.56 -12.19
C GLN A 217 6.88 -3.43 -11.56
N ALA A 218 6.22 -2.40 -11.03
CA ALA A 218 6.85 -1.25 -10.37
C ALA A 218 7.66 -1.68 -9.15
N VAL A 219 7.13 -2.56 -8.29
CA VAL A 219 7.91 -3.11 -7.17
C VAL A 219 9.14 -3.85 -7.65
N ASN A 220 9.05 -4.66 -8.71
CA ASN A 220 10.25 -5.30 -9.28
C ASN A 220 11.27 -4.27 -9.77
N HIS A 221 10.84 -3.17 -10.41
CA HIS A 221 11.75 -2.12 -10.82
C HIS A 221 12.45 -1.45 -9.63
N LEU A 222 11.73 -1.17 -8.54
CA LEU A 222 12.33 -0.65 -7.30
C LEU A 222 13.37 -1.61 -6.71
N LEU A 223 13.12 -2.91 -6.80
CA LEU A 223 14.03 -3.96 -6.32
C LEU A 223 15.18 -4.29 -7.28
N GLU A 224 15.27 -3.69 -8.46
CA GLU A 224 16.27 -4.07 -9.48
C GLU A 224 17.11 -2.89 -9.99
N GLN A 225 16.62 -1.64 -9.92
CA GLN A 225 17.25 -0.50 -10.62
C GLN A 225 17.96 0.49 -9.69
N ASP A 226 19.26 0.67 -9.92
CA ASP A 226 20.11 1.58 -9.15
C ASP A 226 20.15 3.02 -9.72
N HIS A 227 19.56 3.27 -10.90
CA HIS A 227 19.67 4.56 -11.61
C HIS A 227 18.37 5.03 -12.24
N LEU A 228 17.44 5.50 -11.41
CA LEU A 228 16.18 6.10 -11.83
C LEU A 228 16.25 7.63 -11.86
N THR A 229 15.67 8.25 -12.89
CA THR A 229 15.41 9.70 -12.88
C THR A 229 14.28 10.02 -11.89
N ARG A 230 14.17 11.28 -11.46
CA ARG A 230 13.07 11.72 -10.57
C ARG A 230 11.69 11.47 -11.15
N GLU A 231 11.53 11.63 -12.46
CA GLU A 231 10.27 11.35 -13.16
C GLU A 231 9.93 9.86 -13.15
N GLN A 232 10.93 9.00 -13.43
CA GLN A 232 10.73 7.56 -13.36
C GLN A 232 10.44 7.11 -11.92
N MET A 233 11.11 7.67 -10.92
CA MET A 233 10.83 7.40 -9.50
C MET A 233 9.39 7.79 -9.13
N ALA A 234 8.91 8.95 -9.58
CA ALA A 234 7.53 9.36 -9.35
C ALA A 234 6.54 8.37 -9.98
N GLN A 235 6.76 7.99 -11.24
CA GLN A 235 5.87 7.06 -11.95
C GLN A 235 5.88 5.66 -11.32
N ILE A 236 7.08 5.11 -11.07
CA ILE A 236 7.24 3.80 -10.43
C ILE A 236 6.63 3.83 -9.03
N GLY A 237 6.86 4.89 -8.26
CA GLY A 237 6.25 5.04 -6.93
C GLY A 237 4.72 5.09 -6.97
N ALA A 238 4.14 5.81 -7.93
CA ALA A 238 2.70 5.88 -8.11
C ALA A 238 2.09 4.52 -8.48
N ASP A 239 2.78 3.77 -9.34
CA ASP A 239 2.36 2.42 -9.73
C ASP A 239 2.61 1.42 -8.60
N SER A 240 3.62 1.61 -7.74
CA SER A 240 3.98 0.71 -6.64
C SER A 240 3.03 0.76 -5.44
N ILE A 241 1.86 1.41 -5.55
CA ILE A 241 0.78 1.38 -4.55
C ILE A 241 -0.56 1.03 -5.20
N LEU A 242 -1.52 0.54 -4.42
CA LEU A 242 -2.79 0.00 -4.93
C LEU A 242 -3.89 1.04 -5.19
N VAL A 243 -3.55 2.34 -5.18
CA VAL A 243 -4.53 3.42 -5.30
C VAL A 243 -5.29 3.36 -6.62
N MET A 244 -4.58 3.25 -7.75
CA MET A 244 -5.22 3.18 -9.06
C MET A 244 -6.17 1.98 -9.16
N PRO A 245 -5.75 0.72 -8.86
CA PRO A 245 -6.66 -0.42 -8.85
C PRO A 245 -7.89 -0.24 -7.95
N VAL A 246 -7.73 0.29 -6.73
CA VAL A 246 -8.84 0.50 -5.80
C VAL A 246 -9.85 1.52 -6.36
N LEU A 247 -9.37 2.64 -6.90
CA LEU A 247 -10.23 3.67 -7.48
C LEU A 247 -10.96 3.18 -8.73
N VAL A 248 -10.28 2.43 -9.61
CA VAL A 248 -10.90 1.85 -10.80
C VAL A 248 -11.96 0.82 -10.42
N TYR A 249 -11.69 -0.02 -9.42
CA TYR A 249 -12.63 -1.01 -8.92
C TYR A 249 -13.92 -0.35 -8.43
N TYR A 250 -13.83 0.65 -7.55
CA TYR A 250 -15.03 1.34 -7.06
C TYR A 250 -15.71 2.18 -8.15
N THR A 251 -14.96 2.76 -9.09
CA THR A 251 -15.55 3.42 -10.26
C THR A 251 -16.41 2.46 -11.07
N ALA A 252 -15.93 1.25 -11.31
CA ALA A 252 -16.66 0.21 -12.03
C ALA A 252 -17.94 -0.20 -11.27
N VAL A 253 -17.86 -0.42 -9.96
CA VAL A 253 -19.04 -0.76 -9.15
C VAL A 253 -20.08 0.36 -9.17
N LEU A 254 -19.67 1.62 -8.94
CA LEU A 254 -20.56 2.78 -8.95
C LEU A 254 -21.22 3.02 -10.32
N GLY A 255 -20.43 2.88 -11.39
CA GLY A 255 -20.78 3.27 -12.74
C GLY A 255 -21.25 2.16 -13.67
N GLU A 256 -21.14 0.89 -13.29
CA GLU A 256 -21.60 -0.26 -14.08
C GLU A 256 -22.61 -1.14 -13.33
N ILE A 257 -22.57 -1.18 -12.00
CA ILE A 257 -23.50 -1.98 -11.19
C ILE A 257 -24.60 -1.11 -10.58
N LEU A 258 -24.23 -0.09 -9.79
CA LEU A 258 -25.22 0.67 -9.02
C LEU A 258 -26.01 1.63 -9.91
N ARG A 259 -25.33 2.46 -10.71
CA ARG A 259 -25.98 3.30 -11.72
C ARG A 259 -25.21 3.24 -13.04
N PRO A 260 -25.57 2.32 -13.93
CA PRO A 260 -24.90 2.13 -15.22
C PRO A 260 -24.78 3.43 -16.03
N ARG A 261 -23.55 3.83 -16.40
CA ARG A 261 -23.25 5.02 -17.20
C ARG A 261 -22.69 4.63 -18.56
N ARG A 262 -23.44 4.93 -19.62
CA ARG A 262 -23.06 4.60 -21.01
C ARG A 262 -21.70 5.18 -21.43
N GLY A 263 -21.33 6.35 -20.91
CA GLY A 263 -20.06 7.00 -21.24
C GLY A 263 -18.83 6.37 -20.59
N LEU A 264 -19.00 5.55 -19.54
CA LEU A 264 -17.88 5.01 -18.76
C LEU A 264 -16.99 4.09 -19.60
N ARG A 265 -17.60 3.28 -20.46
CA ARG A 265 -16.87 2.43 -21.42
C ARG A 265 -15.92 3.24 -22.30
N SER A 266 -16.41 4.35 -22.86
CA SER A 266 -15.61 5.22 -23.73
C SER A 266 -14.41 5.81 -22.98
N LEU A 267 -14.63 6.26 -21.74
CA LEU A 267 -13.57 6.80 -20.89
C LEU A 267 -12.53 5.74 -20.48
N ALA A 268 -12.94 4.49 -20.32
CA ALA A 268 -12.02 3.38 -20.08
C ALA A 268 -11.21 3.05 -21.33
N GLU A 269 -11.86 2.93 -22.50
CA GLU A 269 -11.23 2.56 -23.78
C GLU A 269 -10.28 3.66 -24.31
N ASN A 270 -10.58 4.94 -24.08
CA ASN A 270 -9.75 6.05 -24.54
C ASN A 270 -8.63 6.45 -23.56
N GLY A 271 -8.55 5.77 -22.40
CA GLY A 271 -7.51 6.00 -21.39
C GLY A 271 -7.73 7.19 -20.46
N ALA A 272 -8.80 7.99 -20.63
CA ALA A 272 -9.09 9.13 -19.75
C ALA A 272 -9.27 8.70 -18.30
N LEU A 273 -9.99 7.59 -18.07
CA LEU A 273 -10.16 7.03 -16.73
C LEU A 273 -8.80 6.61 -16.14
N ALA A 274 -7.97 5.92 -16.91
CA ALA A 274 -6.67 5.46 -16.45
C ALA A 274 -5.74 6.63 -16.10
N GLY A 275 -5.73 7.69 -16.91
CA GLY A 275 -4.92 8.89 -16.66
C GLY A 275 -5.24 9.56 -15.34
N VAL A 276 -6.53 9.83 -15.09
CA VAL A 276 -7.00 10.43 -13.84
C VAL A 276 -6.68 9.57 -12.61
N MET A 277 -6.86 8.25 -12.70
CA MET A 277 -6.59 7.37 -11.55
C MET A 277 -5.10 7.23 -11.26
N ARG A 278 -4.23 7.37 -12.28
CA ARG A 278 -2.78 7.47 -12.08
C ARG A 278 -2.37 8.78 -11.45
N ASP A 279 -2.98 9.91 -11.86
CA ASP A 279 -2.70 11.20 -11.22
C ASP A 279 -3.09 11.17 -9.73
N ALA A 280 -4.25 10.59 -9.39
CA ALA A 280 -4.64 10.37 -8.00
C ALA A 280 -3.65 9.47 -7.24
N ALA A 281 -3.17 8.38 -7.86
CA ALA A 281 -2.17 7.50 -7.27
C ALA A 281 -0.83 8.21 -7.03
N LEU A 282 -0.37 9.03 -7.98
CA LEU A 282 0.83 9.84 -7.84
C LEU A 282 0.71 10.82 -6.67
N LEU A 283 -0.40 11.54 -6.57
CA LEU A 283 -0.63 12.48 -5.46
C LEU A 283 -0.59 11.76 -4.11
N VAL A 284 -1.28 10.62 -3.99
CA VAL A 284 -1.25 9.80 -2.77
C VAL A 284 0.16 9.30 -2.47
N ARG A 285 0.93 8.87 -3.48
CA ARG A 285 2.31 8.44 -3.29
C ARG A 285 3.19 9.55 -2.75
N LEU A 286 3.07 10.76 -3.32
CA LEU A 286 3.84 11.90 -2.83
C LEU A 286 3.46 12.25 -1.40
N LEU A 287 2.17 12.19 -1.04
CA LEU A 287 1.76 12.41 0.35
C LEU A 287 2.27 11.30 1.29
N ASN A 288 2.33 10.05 0.84
CA ASN A 288 2.86 8.93 1.62
C ASN A 288 4.34 9.12 1.96
N ASP A 289 5.14 9.54 0.98
CA ASP A 289 6.60 9.67 1.12
C ASP A 289 7.03 10.97 1.80
N LEU A 290 6.39 12.07 1.45
CA LEU A 290 6.79 13.40 1.93
C LEU A 290 5.97 13.81 3.17
N GLY A 291 4.72 13.35 3.28
CA GLY A 291 3.76 13.88 4.23
C GLY A 291 3.13 15.20 3.75
N THR A 292 1.87 15.41 4.11
CA THR A 292 1.10 16.62 3.76
C THR A 292 1.85 17.91 4.13
N PRO A 293 2.48 18.04 5.31
CA PRO A 293 3.14 19.29 5.68
C PRO A 293 4.31 19.67 4.75
N LEU A 294 5.12 18.71 4.29
CA LEU A 294 6.23 18.99 3.36
C LEU A 294 5.74 19.30 1.96
N VAL A 295 4.73 18.58 1.50
CA VAL A 295 4.12 18.79 0.18
C VAL A 295 3.49 20.18 0.09
N MET A 296 3.00 20.74 1.19
CA MET A 296 2.33 22.04 1.21
C MET A 296 3.28 23.23 1.43
N LEU A 297 4.59 23.01 1.57
CA LEU A 297 5.55 24.10 1.75
C LEU A 297 5.67 24.95 0.48
N SER A 298 5.66 26.27 0.66
CA SER A 298 6.04 27.23 -0.38
C SER A 298 7.54 27.12 -0.71
N PRO A 299 7.99 27.63 -1.88
CA PRO A 299 9.41 27.62 -2.24
C PRO A 299 10.31 28.27 -1.17
N THR A 300 9.85 29.37 -0.56
CA THR A 300 10.59 30.06 0.51
C THR A 300 10.72 29.19 1.76
N GLU A 301 9.65 28.51 2.17
CA GLU A 301 9.69 27.63 3.34
C GLU A 301 10.57 26.39 3.09
N GLN A 302 10.63 25.91 1.85
CA GLN A 302 11.55 24.83 1.45
C GLN A 302 13.02 25.26 1.55
N GLU A 303 13.35 26.48 1.12
CA GLU A 303 14.70 27.04 1.28
C GLU A 303 15.07 27.16 2.76
N VAL A 304 14.16 27.69 3.59
CA VAL A 304 14.35 27.79 5.04
C VAL A 304 14.58 26.41 5.67
N LEU A 305 13.80 25.40 5.29
CA LEU A 305 14.00 24.02 5.75
C LEU A 305 15.40 23.51 5.42
N VAL A 306 15.87 23.68 4.18
CA VAL A 306 17.18 23.23 3.74
C VAL A 306 18.30 23.94 4.51
N ASP A 307 18.18 25.26 4.70
CA ASP A 307 19.14 26.04 5.47
C ASP A 307 19.16 25.62 6.94
N MET A 308 17.99 25.34 7.54
CA MET A 308 17.90 24.79 8.90
C MET A 308 18.64 23.46 9.03
N LEU A 309 18.49 22.54 8.07
CA LEU A 309 19.20 21.26 8.07
C LEU A 309 20.72 21.45 7.95
N ILE A 310 21.17 22.42 7.13
CA ILE A 310 22.59 22.76 7.01
C ILE A 310 23.13 23.31 8.33
N VAL A 311 22.40 24.24 8.97
CA VAL A 311 22.78 24.82 10.26
C VAL A 311 22.86 23.74 11.34
N TYR A 312 21.85 22.86 11.40
CA TYR A 312 21.81 21.76 12.37
C TYR A 312 23.00 20.79 12.22
N TYR A 313 23.39 20.46 10.99
CA TYR A 313 24.60 19.68 10.71
C TYR A 313 25.87 20.42 11.17
N GLN A 314 25.97 21.73 10.91
CA GLN A 314 27.13 22.54 11.27
C GLN A 314 27.31 22.70 12.78
N THR A 315 26.24 22.69 13.57
CA THR A 315 26.29 22.77 15.03
C THR A 315 26.54 21.41 15.70
N ASN A 316 26.28 20.30 15.02
CA ASN A 316 26.47 18.93 15.55
C ASN A 316 27.30 18.01 14.62
N PRO A 317 28.46 18.44 14.08
CA PRO A 317 29.14 17.72 12.99
C PRO A 317 29.76 16.38 13.44
N SER A 318 30.05 16.19 14.73
CA SER A 318 30.63 14.93 15.24
C SER A 318 29.64 13.76 15.22
N ASP A 319 28.35 14.07 15.30
CA ASP A 319 27.28 13.09 15.52
C ASP A 319 26.54 12.76 14.21
N MET A 320 26.87 13.49 13.13
CA MET A 320 26.14 13.45 11.85
C MET A 320 27.07 13.02 10.72
N ARG A 321 27.09 11.72 10.40
CA ARG A 321 27.98 11.16 9.34
C ARG A 321 27.28 11.05 7.99
N THR A 322 25.96 10.97 8.00
CA THR A 322 25.10 10.74 6.85
C THR A 322 23.95 11.73 6.80
N LEU A 323 23.23 11.78 5.67
CA LEU A 323 21.98 12.53 5.59
C LEU A 323 20.91 11.95 6.53
N SER A 324 20.87 10.62 6.69
CA SER A 324 19.93 9.95 7.60
C SER A 324 20.11 10.43 9.03
N ASP A 325 21.35 10.57 9.51
CA ASP A 325 21.63 11.07 10.86
C ASP A 325 21.03 12.47 11.07
N VAL A 326 21.20 13.36 10.07
CA VAL A 326 20.67 14.73 10.11
C VAL A 326 19.14 14.74 10.14
N LEU A 327 18.50 13.94 9.29
CA LEU A 327 17.04 13.90 9.15
C LEU A 327 16.34 13.24 10.36
N ILE A 328 17.01 12.28 11.02
CA ILE A 328 16.50 11.62 12.23
C ILE A 328 16.76 12.47 13.48
N GLY A 329 17.96 13.07 13.59
CA GLY A 329 18.41 13.75 14.80
C GLY A 329 17.74 15.11 15.08
N ILE A 330 17.10 15.72 14.08
CA ILE A 330 16.41 17.00 14.28
C ILE A 330 15.11 16.78 15.11
N ASP A 331 15.18 17.13 16.39
CA ASP A 331 14.18 16.80 17.41
C ASP A 331 12.79 17.45 17.20
N ASP A 332 12.69 18.53 16.43
CA ASP A 332 11.52 19.42 16.45
C ASP A 332 10.89 19.69 15.07
N MET A 333 10.82 18.66 14.22
CA MET A 333 10.22 18.79 12.88
C MET A 333 9.11 17.78 12.68
N SER A 334 7.91 18.10 13.19
CA SER A 334 6.66 17.39 12.86
C SER A 334 6.46 17.24 11.34
N LEU A 335 7.05 18.16 10.55
CA LEU A 335 7.09 18.12 9.09
C LEU A 335 7.76 16.85 8.54
N LEU A 336 8.83 16.35 9.17
CA LEU A 336 9.62 15.22 8.67
C LEU A 336 9.10 13.85 9.11
N THR A 337 7.90 13.77 9.70
CA THR A 337 7.38 12.54 10.29
C THR A 337 7.36 11.35 9.32
N ARG A 338 6.99 11.55 8.04
CA ARG A 338 6.98 10.48 7.03
C ARG A 338 8.37 10.10 6.56
N ILE A 339 9.23 11.09 6.33
CA ILE A 339 10.65 10.87 6.01
C ILE A 339 11.34 10.04 7.10
N ARG A 340 11.09 10.36 8.37
CA ARG A 340 11.64 9.62 9.51
C ARG A 340 11.11 8.19 9.57
N LYS A 341 9.80 7.99 9.38
CA LYS A 341 9.22 6.64 9.27
C LYS A 341 9.94 5.81 8.20
N ASP A 342 10.10 6.36 7.00
CA ASP A 342 10.75 5.61 5.91
C ASP A 342 12.24 5.35 6.17
N LEU A 343 12.95 6.25 6.87
CA LEU A 343 14.32 6.00 7.31
C LEU A 343 14.40 4.93 8.42
N GLU A 344 13.50 4.97 9.39
CA GLU A 344 13.44 4.04 10.53
C GLU A 344 13.13 2.61 10.07
N PHE A 345 12.22 2.45 9.12
CA PHE A 345 11.85 1.15 8.55
C PHE A 345 12.60 0.80 7.25
N ASN A 346 13.49 1.69 6.78
CA ASN A 346 14.25 1.54 5.54
C ASN A 346 13.34 1.17 4.34
N GLU A 347 12.27 1.96 4.18
CA GLU A 347 11.28 1.88 3.11
C GLU A 347 11.68 2.76 1.92
N PHE A 348 11.19 2.40 0.72
CA PHE A 348 11.45 3.19 -0.47
C PHE A 348 10.78 4.55 -0.36
N ASN A 349 11.51 5.63 -0.67
CA ASN A 349 11.00 6.99 -0.62
C ASN A 349 11.55 7.81 -1.80
N VAL A 350 10.67 8.46 -2.56
CA VAL A 350 11.05 9.22 -3.76
C VAL A 350 11.99 10.39 -3.44
N ALA A 351 11.82 11.05 -2.30
CA ALA A 351 12.63 12.20 -1.90
C ALA A 351 14.04 11.79 -1.44
N LEU A 352 14.19 10.59 -0.87
CA LEU A 352 15.46 10.05 -0.38
C LEU A 352 16.29 9.35 -1.47
N TYR A 353 15.66 8.94 -2.57
CA TYR A 353 16.32 8.20 -3.65
C TYR A 353 17.54 8.92 -4.21
N GLY A 354 18.68 8.22 -4.21
CA GLY A 354 19.97 8.73 -4.69
C GLY A 354 20.58 9.84 -3.83
N THR A 355 20.05 10.10 -2.62
CA THR A 355 20.56 11.15 -1.72
C THR A 355 21.36 10.63 -0.55
N LEU A 356 21.04 9.44 -0.02
CA LEU A 356 21.62 8.92 1.22
C LEU A 356 23.12 8.61 1.11
N ASP A 357 23.58 8.19 -0.07
CA ASP A 357 24.98 7.84 -0.32
C ASP A 357 25.87 9.03 -0.71
N ILE A 358 25.30 10.24 -0.82
CA ILE A 358 26.03 11.43 -1.25
C ILE A 358 26.96 11.92 -0.14
N GLN A 359 28.23 12.17 -0.49
CA GLN A 359 29.20 12.81 0.39
C GLN A 359 29.84 14.06 -0.27
N PRO A 360 30.18 15.09 0.51
CA PRO A 360 29.93 15.27 1.96
C PRO A 360 28.45 15.57 2.28
N VAL A 361 28.02 15.37 3.54
CA VAL A 361 26.64 15.57 4.03
C VAL A 361 25.97 16.87 3.56
N PRO A 362 26.62 18.05 3.54
CA PRO A 362 26.00 19.27 3.01
C PRO A 362 25.57 19.17 1.53
N LYS A 363 26.24 18.36 0.72
CA LYS A 363 25.80 18.08 -0.66
C LYS A 363 24.56 17.17 -0.68
N ALA A 364 24.48 16.20 0.23
CA ALA A 364 23.33 15.33 0.37
C ALA A 364 22.07 16.12 0.79
N ILE A 365 22.20 17.03 1.78
CA ILE A 365 21.11 17.93 2.20
C ILE A 365 20.61 18.77 1.02
N LYS A 366 21.52 19.34 0.20
CA LYS A 366 21.13 20.08 -1.01
C LYS A 366 20.48 19.20 -2.07
N ALA A 367 20.90 17.95 -2.22
CA ALA A 367 20.27 17.01 -3.14
C ALA A 367 18.84 16.66 -2.70
N PHE A 368 18.66 16.37 -1.41
CA PHE A 368 17.36 16.19 -0.79
C PHE A 368 16.45 17.40 -0.98
N GLY A 369 16.93 18.62 -0.71
CA GLY A 369 16.18 19.84 -0.97
C GLY A 369 15.72 20.00 -2.42
N ARG A 370 16.56 19.64 -3.41
CA ARG A 370 16.18 19.64 -4.83
C ARG A 370 15.14 18.58 -5.18
N ASN A 371 15.12 17.45 -4.48
CA ASN A 371 14.08 16.45 -4.62
C ASN A 371 12.75 16.96 -4.05
N LEU A 372 12.77 17.55 -2.84
CA LEU A 372 11.59 18.17 -2.23
C LEU A 372 10.94 19.20 -3.16
N VAL A 373 11.72 20.16 -3.67
CA VAL A 373 11.23 21.20 -4.60
C VAL A 373 10.55 20.56 -5.81
N TYR A 374 11.20 19.56 -6.43
CA TYR A 374 10.67 18.90 -7.61
C TYR A 374 9.35 18.18 -7.34
N PHE A 375 9.28 17.37 -6.27
CA PHE A 375 8.10 16.57 -5.97
C PHE A 375 6.93 17.42 -5.45
N THR A 376 7.18 18.48 -4.70
CA THR A 376 6.14 19.44 -4.30
C THR A 376 5.56 20.18 -5.51
N GLN A 377 6.41 20.65 -6.45
CA GLN A 377 5.93 21.25 -7.69
C GLN A 377 5.11 20.27 -8.53
N LEU A 378 5.58 19.02 -8.63
CA LEU A 378 4.87 17.95 -9.33
C LEU A 378 3.50 17.70 -8.69
N TYR A 379 3.40 17.65 -7.35
CA TYR A 379 2.15 17.50 -6.63
C TYR A 379 1.14 18.59 -7.00
N HIS A 380 1.50 19.86 -6.84
CA HIS A 380 0.58 20.97 -7.10
C HIS A 380 0.14 21.03 -8.57
N HIS A 381 1.06 20.79 -9.50
CA HIS A 381 0.73 20.74 -10.92
C HIS A 381 -0.27 19.61 -11.22
N ARG A 382 0.00 18.39 -10.72
CA ARG A 382 -0.86 17.23 -10.94
C ARG A 382 -2.19 17.32 -10.24
N TYR A 383 -2.25 17.97 -9.07
CA TYR A 383 -3.52 18.22 -8.38
C TYR A 383 -4.43 19.15 -9.19
N ALA A 384 -3.88 20.18 -9.83
CA ALA A 384 -4.63 21.06 -10.72
C ALA A 384 -5.16 20.30 -11.95
N CYS A 385 -4.30 19.53 -12.63
CA CYS A 385 -4.70 18.69 -13.77
C CYS A 385 -5.78 17.68 -13.39
N LEU A 386 -5.62 16.98 -12.26
CA LEU A 386 -6.60 16.00 -11.78
C LEU A 386 -8.00 16.62 -11.65
N ARG A 387 -8.09 17.84 -11.09
CA ARG A 387 -9.38 18.53 -10.95
C ARG A 387 -10.02 18.86 -12.30
N GLU A 388 -9.25 19.37 -13.24
CA GLU A 388 -9.73 19.71 -14.58
C GLU A 388 -10.23 18.46 -15.34
N ASP A 389 -9.47 17.37 -15.25
CA ASP A 389 -9.80 16.10 -15.90
C ASP A 389 -11.01 15.41 -15.26
N LEU A 390 -11.13 15.44 -13.93
CA LEU A 390 -12.31 14.93 -13.22
C LEU A 390 -13.57 15.73 -13.54
N ASP A 391 -13.46 17.05 -13.71
CA ASP A 391 -14.57 17.89 -14.16
C ASP A 391 -15.00 17.52 -15.60
N ALA A 392 -14.05 17.22 -16.47
CA ALA A 392 -14.33 16.75 -17.83
C ALA A 392 -15.04 15.38 -17.83
N ILE A 393 -14.56 14.43 -17.01
CA ILE A 393 -15.21 13.12 -16.81
C ILE A 393 -16.63 13.30 -16.28
N SER A 394 -16.82 14.16 -15.26
CA SER A 394 -18.12 14.38 -14.64
C SER A 394 -19.14 14.94 -15.63
N ARG A 395 -18.72 15.89 -16.49
CA ARG A 395 -19.54 16.41 -17.59
C ARG A 395 -19.86 15.33 -18.63
N ALA A 396 -18.89 14.51 -19.01
CA ALA A 396 -19.07 13.44 -19.99
C ALA A 396 -20.06 12.36 -19.52
N LEU A 397 -20.11 12.11 -18.21
CA LEU A 397 -20.99 11.10 -17.61
C LEU A 397 -22.33 11.66 -17.10
N ASN A 398 -22.43 12.98 -16.96
CA ASN A 398 -23.50 13.65 -16.21
C ASN A 398 -23.67 13.02 -14.81
N ASP A 399 -22.53 12.81 -14.14
CA ASP A 399 -22.41 12.16 -12.82
C ASP A 399 -21.07 12.56 -12.20
N ASP A 400 -21.10 13.15 -11.00
CA ASP A 400 -19.93 13.64 -10.27
C ASP A 400 -19.33 12.60 -9.32
N ARG A 401 -19.95 11.44 -9.13
CA ARG A 401 -19.53 10.48 -8.09
C ARG A 401 -18.12 9.93 -8.31
N ILE A 402 -17.69 9.75 -9.56
CA ILE A 402 -16.31 9.31 -9.87
C ILE A 402 -15.32 10.44 -9.54
N GLY A 403 -15.68 11.68 -9.89
CA GLY A 403 -15.03 12.92 -9.45
C GLY A 403 -14.81 12.95 -7.95
N ALA A 404 -15.91 12.83 -7.21
CA ALA A 404 -15.93 12.88 -5.76
C ALA A 404 -15.14 11.73 -5.13
N LEU A 405 -15.25 10.51 -5.65
CA LEU A 405 -14.49 9.35 -5.16
C LEU A 405 -12.98 9.60 -5.23
N ALA A 406 -12.46 10.03 -6.39
CA ALA A 406 -11.03 10.26 -6.58
C ALA A 406 -10.51 11.40 -5.67
N LEU A 407 -11.22 12.55 -5.63
CA LEU A 407 -10.81 13.68 -4.78
C LEU A 407 -10.88 13.35 -3.29
N ARG A 408 -11.90 12.61 -2.85
CA ARG A 408 -12.01 12.17 -1.45
C ARG A 408 -10.91 11.18 -1.10
N PHE A 409 -10.48 10.35 -2.03
CA PHE A 409 -9.36 9.44 -1.81
C PHE A 409 -8.07 10.22 -1.56
N VAL A 410 -7.77 11.23 -2.39
CA VAL A 410 -6.63 12.12 -2.17
C VAL A 410 -6.77 12.88 -0.85
N GLY A 411 -7.91 13.51 -0.59
CA GLY A 411 -8.16 14.29 0.63
C GLY A 411 -8.12 13.45 1.92
N PHE A 412 -8.55 12.19 1.86
CA PHE A 412 -8.38 11.24 2.97
C PHE A 412 -6.90 11.04 3.30
N HIS A 413 -6.05 10.87 2.29
CA HIS A 413 -4.61 10.70 2.47
C HIS A 413 -3.92 12.01 2.88
N GLU A 414 -4.39 13.18 2.44
CA GLU A 414 -3.92 14.48 2.93
C GLU A 414 -4.17 14.62 4.44
N TYR A 415 -5.37 14.27 4.91
CA TYR A 415 -5.70 14.29 6.34
C TYR A 415 -4.85 13.30 7.14
N LEU A 416 -4.76 12.06 6.64
CA LEU A 416 -4.02 10.97 7.26
C LEU A 416 -2.53 11.31 7.41
N TYR A 417 -1.89 11.73 6.32
CA TYR A 417 -0.46 11.98 6.27
C TYR A 417 -0.04 13.34 6.85
N ASN A 418 -1.00 14.14 7.30
CA ASN A 418 -0.76 15.30 8.17
C ASN A 418 -0.51 14.89 9.64
N SER A 419 -0.93 13.70 10.04
CA SER A 419 -0.75 13.20 11.41
C SER A 419 0.57 12.41 11.56
N PRO A 420 1.22 12.46 12.74
CA PRO A 420 2.42 11.66 12.99
C PRO A 420 2.15 10.17 12.83
N PHE A 421 3.11 9.45 12.23
CA PHE A 421 2.93 8.03 11.87
C PHE A 421 2.75 7.09 13.07
N ASN A 422 3.16 7.51 14.27
CA ASN A 422 3.07 6.74 15.52
C ASN A 422 1.78 7.02 16.31
N THR A 423 0.80 7.69 15.71
CA THR A 423 -0.51 7.95 16.30
C THR A 423 -1.56 7.07 15.64
N THR A 424 -2.63 6.70 16.35
CA THR A 424 -3.74 5.90 15.79
C THR A 424 -4.37 6.51 14.53
N VAL A 425 -4.24 7.84 14.35
CA VAL A 425 -4.72 8.53 13.16
C VAL A 425 -3.72 8.41 12.02
N GLY A 426 -2.43 8.65 12.27
CA GLY A 426 -1.37 8.62 11.25
C GLY A 426 -0.83 7.23 10.92
N GLU A 427 -1.06 6.25 11.79
CA GLU A 427 -0.80 4.82 11.62
C GLU A 427 -1.97 4.19 10.84
N TYR A 428 -2.09 4.57 9.57
CA TYR A 428 -2.97 3.89 8.63
C TYR A 428 -2.09 3.17 7.62
N ALA A 429 -1.38 2.17 8.13
CA ALA A 429 -0.73 1.18 7.30
C ALA A 429 -1.79 0.12 6.98
N ILE A 430 -2.22 0.08 5.71
CA ILE A 430 -2.71 -1.14 5.09
C ILE A 430 -1.80 -1.43 3.93
#